data_AF-A0A355CKL8-F1
#
_entry.id   AF-A0A355CKL8-F1
#
_cell.length_a   1.000
_cell.length_b   1.000
_cell.length_c   1.000
_cell.angle_alpha   90.00
_cell.angle_beta   90.00
_cell.angle_gamma   90.00
#
_symmetry.space_group_name_H-M   'P 1'
#
loop_
_entity.id
_entity.type
_entity.pdbx_description
1 polymer ?
#
loop_
_entity_poly.entity_id
_entity_poly.type
_entity_poly.pdbx_seq_one_letter_code
_entity_poly.pdbx_strand_id
1 'polypeptide(L)'
;MAETINFEQAVLEKLRQLPTEKQQEVLDFAQFLVQKAEQKKQLPSESSESNSSSATAPTLKLSLREIASLPIAERHKILAPYIAATAEDFLTDIELTEFSVLDGEDWEAEYDC
;
A
#
# COMPACT_ATOMS: atom_id res chain seq x y z
N MET A 1 -25.27 -29.33 2.93
CA MET A 1 -25.52 -28.45 1.77
C MET A 1 -24.92 -27.10 2.13
N ALA A 2 -23.80 -26.71 1.53
CA ALA A 2 -23.18 -25.43 1.82
C ALA A 2 -23.94 -24.37 1.01
N GLU A 3 -24.74 -23.55 1.68
CA GLU A 3 -25.28 -22.32 1.09
C GLU A 3 -24.10 -21.41 0.77
N THR A 4 -23.79 -21.28 -0.53
CA THR A 4 -22.89 -20.24 -0.99
C THR A 4 -23.60 -18.91 -0.76
N ILE A 5 -23.25 -18.22 0.32
CA ILE A 5 -23.78 -16.89 0.61
C ILE A 5 -23.43 -15.99 -0.58
N ASN A 6 -24.44 -15.65 -1.36
CA ASN A 6 -24.30 -14.68 -2.45
C ASN A 6 -24.07 -13.32 -1.79
N PHE A 7 -22.81 -12.90 -1.70
CA PHE A 7 -22.39 -11.68 -1.01
C PHE A 7 -23.16 -10.44 -1.50
N GLU A 8 -23.43 -10.36 -2.81
CA GLU A 8 -24.23 -9.29 -3.40
C GLU A 8 -25.64 -9.22 -2.78
N GLN A 9 -26.30 -10.37 -2.62
CA GLN A 9 -27.63 -10.46 -2.03
C GLN A 9 -27.58 -10.12 -0.54
N ALA A 10 -26.58 -10.60 0.19
CA ALA A 10 -26.40 -10.30 1.61
C ALA A 10 -26.18 -8.79 1.86
N VAL A 11 -25.38 -8.13 1.02
CA VAL A 11 -25.15 -6.68 1.08
C VAL A 11 -26.43 -5.91 0.75
N LEU A 12 -27.15 -6.29 -0.31
CA LEU A 12 -28.42 -5.66 -0.69
C LEU A 12 -29.50 -5.80 0.39
N GLU A 13 -29.56 -6.96 1.04
CA GLU A 13 -30.51 -7.21 2.13
C GLU A 13 -30.19 -6.34 3.35
N LYS A 14 -28.90 -6.19 3.69
CA LYS A 14 -28.46 -5.30 4.77
C LYS A 14 -28.70 -3.83 4.46
N LEU A 15 -28.48 -3.42 3.21
CA LEU A 15 -28.79 -2.06 2.74
C LEU A 15 -30.28 -1.74 2.88
N ARG A 16 -31.16 -2.69 2.51
CA ARG A 16 -32.62 -2.53 2.61
C ARG A 16 -33.12 -2.43 4.06
N GLN A 17 -32.37 -2.99 5.02
CA GLN A 17 -32.68 -2.91 6.45
C GLN A 17 -32.35 -1.54 7.08
N LEU A 18 -31.58 -0.70 6.39
CA LEU A 18 -31.21 0.63 6.91
C LEU A 18 -32.36 1.65 6.74
N PRO A 19 -32.43 2.69 7.59
CA PRO A 19 -33.31 3.84 7.38
C PRO A 19 -33.02 4.55 6.06
N THR A 20 -34.04 5.21 5.49
CA THR A 20 -33.98 5.86 4.17
C THR A 20 -32.83 6.87 4.06
N GLU A 21 -32.57 7.63 5.12
CA GLU A 21 -31.46 8.60 5.15
C GLU A 21 -30.10 7.93 5.01
N LYS A 22 -29.93 6.76 5.66
CA LYS A 22 -28.69 5.98 5.62
C LYS A 22 -28.53 5.23 4.30
N GLN A 23 -29.62 4.82 3.67
CA GLN A 23 -29.57 4.25 2.33
C GLN A 23 -29.06 5.29 1.32
N GLN A 24 -29.57 6.54 1.41
CA GLN A 24 -29.12 7.62 0.54
C GLN A 24 -27.64 7.95 0.75
N GLU A 25 -27.18 8.03 2.01
CA GLU A 25 -25.76 8.26 2.33
C GLU A 25 -24.82 7.22 1.69
N VAL A 26 -25.21 5.94 1.72
CA VAL A 26 -24.43 4.86 1.08
C VAL A 26 -24.44 4.97 -0.44
N LEU A 27 -25.58 5.33 -1.05
CA LEU A 27 -25.68 5.57 -2.49
C LEU A 27 -24.83 6.76 -2.92
N ASP A 28 -24.87 7.86 -2.18
CA ASP A 28 -24.07 9.05 -2.42
C ASP A 28 -22.57 8.72 -2.31
N PHE A 29 -22.17 7.93 -1.31
CA PHE A 29 -20.80 7.44 -1.17
C PHE A 29 -20.38 6.54 -2.34
N ALA A 30 -21.23 5.61 -2.77
CA ALA A 30 -20.93 4.75 -3.92
C ALA A 30 -20.77 5.58 -5.21
N GLN A 31 -21.62 6.58 -5.41
CA GLN A 31 -21.52 7.50 -6.55
C GLN A 31 -20.23 8.32 -6.50
N PHE A 32 -19.85 8.82 -5.31
CA PHE A 32 -18.57 9.49 -5.10
C PHE A 32 -17.38 8.61 -5.47
N LEU A 33 -17.40 7.32 -5.10
CA LEU A 33 -16.32 6.39 -5.46
C LEU A 33 -16.18 6.20 -6.97
N VAL A 34 -17.30 6.06 -7.69
CA VAL A 34 -17.30 5.93 -9.16
C VAL A 34 -16.72 7.19 -9.79
N GLN A 35 -17.20 8.37 -9.39
CA GLN A 35 -16.72 9.65 -9.91
C GLN A 35 -15.23 9.86 -9.63
N LYS A 36 -14.77 9.52 -8.41
CA LYS A 36 -13.35 9.60 -8.03
C LYS A 36 -12.48 8.65 -8.85
N ALA A 37 -12.98 7.44 -9.14
CA ALA A 37 -12.28 6.49 -10.00
C ALA A 37 -12.17 7.00 -11.45
N GLU A 38 -13.21 7.66 -11.97
CA GLU A 38 -13.21 8.26 -13.30
C GLU A 38 -12.29 9.49 -13.40
N GLN A 39 -12.26 10.35 -12.38
CA GLN A 39 -11.32 11.49 -12.32
C GLN A 39 -9.86 11.02 -12.32
N LYS A 40 -9.55 9.92 -11.62
CA LYS A 40 -8.21 9.32 -11.63
C LYS A 40 -7.82 8.77 -13.01
N LYS A 41 -8.79 8.47 -13.87
CA LYS A 41 -8.56 7.95 -15.24
C LYS A 41 -8.35 9.07 -16.27
N GLN A 42 -8.76 10.31 -15.98
CA GLN A 42 -8.63 11.46 -16.89
C GLN A 42 -7.42 12.36 -16.62
N LEU A 43 -6.65 12.14 -15.54
CA LEU A 43 -5.38 12.81 -15.36
C LEU A 43 -4.32 12.07 -16.20
N PRO A 44 -3.73 12.69 -17.25
CA PRO A 44 -2.50 12.17 -17.81
C PRO A 44 -1.49 12.10 -16.67
N SER A 45 -0.69 11.04 -16.68
CA SER A 45 0.41 10.81 -15.75
C SER A 45 1.43 11.95 -15.86
N GLU A 46 1.17 13.07 -15.22
CA GLU A 46 2.17 14.08 -14.90
C GLU A 46 2.77 13.65 -13.58
N SER A 47 3.83 12.86 -13.72
CA SER A 47 4.97 12.74 -12.83
C SER A 47 4.81 13.54 -11.55
N SER A 48 4.56 12.82 -10.44
CA SER A 48 5.06 13.29 -9.14
C SER A 48 6.58 13.35 -9.25
N GLU A 49 7.08 14.46 -9.76
CA GLU A 49 8.45 14.91 -9.53
C GLU A 49 8.53 15.28 -8.06
N SER A 50 8.74 14.26 -7.22
CA SER A 50 9.40 14.45 -5.95
C SER A 50 10.79 14.98 -6.26
N ASN A 51 10.92 16.31 -6.18
CA ASN A 51 12.17 17.01 -6.24
C ASN A 51 13.02 16.62 -5.02
N SER A 52 13.75 15.51 -5.15
CA SER A 52 14.85 15.13 -4.28
C SER A 52 16.11 15.13 -5.12
N SER A 53 16.72 16.30 -5.23
CA SER A 53 18.06 16.46 -5.74
C SER A 53 19.05 15.72 -4.84
N SER A 54 19.54 14.54 -5.25
CA SER A 54 20.96 14.17 -5.17
C SER A 54 21.21 12.77 -5.77
N ALA A 55 22.23 12.70 -6.63
CA ALA A 55 23.03 11.52 -7.01
C ALA A 55 22.35 10.27 -7.62
N THR A 56 22.43 10.19 -8.96
CA THR A 56 22.71 8.95 -9.74
C THR A 56 21.92 7.66 -9.46
N ALA A 57 20.66 7.72 -9.06
CA ALA A 57 19.84 6.51 -8.94
C ALA A 57 19.41 5.99 -10.34
N PRO A 58 19.53 4.68 -10.62
CA PRO A 58 18.97 4.09 -11.82
C PRO A 58 17.44 4.30 -11.84
N THR A 59 16.86 4.58 -13.00
CA THR A 59 15.42 4.80 -13.13
C THR A 59 14.71 3.45 -13.26
N LEU A 60 13.86 3.10 -12.28
CA LEU A 60 13.02 1.89 -12.36
C LEU A 60 11.99 2.04 -13.48
N LYS A 61 12.04 1.17 -14.47
CA LYS A 61 11.11 1.17 -15.62
C LYS A 61 9.77 0.48 -15.32
N LEU A 62 9.67 -0.26 -14.23
CA LEU A 62 8.50 -1.07 -13.85
C LEU A 62 7.96 -0.60 -12.52
N SER A 63 6.64 -0.71 -12.34
CA SER A 63 6.01 -0.46 -11.05
C SER A 63 6.38 -1.55 -10.04
N LEU A 64 6.33 -1.22 -8.75
CA LEU A 64 6.61 -2.17 -7.67
C LEU A 64 5.68 -3.39 -7.72
N ARG A 65 4.41 -3.18 -8.12
CA ARG A 65 3.42 -4.26 -8.25
C ARG A 65 3.81 -5.24 -9.37
N GLU A 66 4.30 -4.73 -10.50
CA GLU A 66 4.79 -5.55 -11.60
C GLU A 66 6.03 -6.33 -11.18
N ILE A 67 6.98 -5.69 -10.49
CA ILE A 67 8.19 -6.34 -9.98
C ILE A 67 7.87 -7.47 -8.98
N ALA A 68 6.88 -7.27 -8.11
CA ALA A 68 6.45 -8.28 -7.15
C ALA A 68 5.84 -9.53 -7.83
N SER A 69 5.20 -9.34 -8.99
CA SER A 69 4.60 -10.43 -9.77
C SER A 69 5.62 -11.28 -10.55
N LEU A 70 6.87 -10.82 -10.67
CA LEU A 70 7.93 -11.56 -11.35
C LEU A 70 8.49 -12.70 -10.48
N PRO A 71 9.08 -13.74 -11.10
CA PRO A 71 9.89 -14.74 -10.41
C PRO A 71 11.03 -14.10 -9.62
N ILE A 72 11.40 -14.74 -8.51
CA ILE A 72 12.39 -14.21 -7.55
C ILE A 72 13.74 -13.85 -8.21
N ALA A 73 14.20 -14.66 -9.17
CA ALA A 73 15.46 -14.40 -9.87
C ALA A 73 15.44 -13.09 -10.67
N GLU A 74 14.34 -12.83 -11.39
CA GLU A 74 14.18 -11.61 -12.18
C GLU A 74 14.00 -10.38 -11.29
N ARG A 75 13.25 -10.54 -10.18
CA ARG A 75 13.12 -9.49 -9.16
C ARG A 75 14.48 -9.06 -8.63
N HIS A 76 15.32 -10.03 -8.23
CA HIS A 76 16.65 -9.73 -7.70
C HIS A 76 17.54 -9.06 -8.74
N LYS A 77 17.47 -9.47 -10.01
CA LYS A 77 18.23 -8.82 -11.09
C LYS A 77 17.85 -7.35 -11.25
N ILE A 78 16.57 -7.02 -11.13
CA ILE A 78 16.05 -5.65 -11.22
C ILE A 78 16.42 -4.83 -9.99
N LEU A 79 16.32 -5.41 -8.79
CA LEU A 79 16.56 -4.70 -7.52
C LEU A 79 18.04 -4.62 -7.14
N ALA A 80 18.91 -5.50 -7.65
CA ALA A 80 20.32 -5.56 -7.28
C ALA A 80 21.07 -4.21 -7.34
N PRO A 81 20.89 -3.37 -8.38
CA PRO A 81 21.55 -2.05 -8.43
C PRO A 81 21.11 -1.10 -7.31
N TYR A 82 19.88 -1.25 -6.81
CA TYR A 82 19.31 -0.40 -5.75
C TYR A 82 19.73 -0.88 -4.37
N ILE A 83 19.82 -2.21 -4.17
CA ILE A 83 20.25 -2.79 -2.90
C ILE A 83 21.64 -2.28 -2.50
N ALA A 84 22.57 -2.18 -3.45
CA ALA A 84 23.90 -1.65 -3.19
C ALA A 84 23.88 -0.17 -2.77
N ALA A 85 23.10 0.66 -3.47
CA ALA A 85 22.95 2.07 -3.12
C ALA A 85 22.29 2.25 -1.74
N THR A 86 21.21 1.52 -1.47
CA THR A 86 20.54 1.57 -0.17
C THR A 86 21.45 1.10 0.97
N ALA A 87 22.34 0.12 0.73
CA ALA A 87 23.30 -0.32 1.73
C ALA A 87 24.32 0.78 2.10
N GLU A 88 24.70 1.65 1.17
CA GLU A 88 25.51 2.83 1.45
C GLU A 88 24.72 3.86 2.26
N ASP A 89 23.44 4.07 1.96
CA ASP A 89 22.57 4.97 2.72
C ASP A 89 22.51 4.57 4.21
N PHE A 90 22.37 3.28 4.53
CA PHE A 90 22.40 2.77 5.91
C PHE A 90 23.71 3.06 6.67
N LEU A 91 24.83 3.28 5.96
CA LEU A 91 26.10 3.64 6.62
C LEU A 91 26.22 5.14 6.91
N THR A 92 25.47 5.95 6.18
CA THR A 92 25.58 7.42 6.23
C THR A 92 24.41 8.09 6.93
N ASP A 93 23.25 7.44 6.94
CA ASP A 93 22.03 7.92 7.54
C ASP A 93 21.74 7.20 8.86
N ILE A 94 21.95 7.91 9.96
CA ILE A 94 21.76 7.40 11.32
C ILE A 94 20.27 7.09 11.58
N GLU A 95 19.33 7.82 10.97
CA GLU A 95 17.89 7.58 11.15
C GLU A 95 17.48 6.19 10.63
N LEU A 96 18.14 5.72 9.56
CA LEU A 96 17.92 4.36 9.03
C LEU A 96 18.44 3.26 9.96
N THR A 97 19.34 3.59 10.88
CA THR A 97 19.91 2.66 11.87
C THR A 97 19.29 2.78 13.26
N GLU A 98 18.38 3.74 13.48
CA GLU A 98 17.77 4.06 14.77
C GLU A 98 16.90 2.91 15.34
N PHE A 99 16.47 1.97 14.48
CA PHE A 99 15.80 0.73 14.92
C PHE A 99 16.70 -0.20 15.75
N SER A 100 18.01 0.02 15.76
CA SER A 100 18.97 -0.77 16.56
C SER A 100 18.99 -0.36 18.05
N VAL A 101 18.32 0.74 18.42
CA VAL A 101 18.34 1.33 19.77
C VAL A 101 17.19 0.84 20.66
N LEU A 102 16.21 0.12 20.11
CA LEU A 102 15.26 -0.64 20.92
C LEU A 102 15.95 -1.93 21.39
N ASP A 103 16.74 -1.80 22.46
CA ASP A 103 17.27 -2.96 23.20
C ASP A 103 16.10 -3.90 23.51
N GLY A 104 16.28 -5.19 23.24
CA GLY A 104 15.24 -6.23 23.29
C GLY A 104 14.66 -6.51 24.69
N GLU A 105 14.85 -5.60 25.64
CA GLU A 105 14.48 -5.72 27.06
C GLU A 105 13.02 -5.33 27.35
N ASP A 106 12.32 -4.68 26.41
CA ASP A 106 10.92 -4.24 26.62
C ASP A 106 9.86 -5.30 26.19
N TRP A 107 10.31 -6.50 25.79
CA TRP A 107 9.41 -7.62 25.44
C TRP A 107 9.08 -8.55 26.60
N GLU A 108 9.76 -8.43 27.74
CA GLU A 108 9.42 -9.14 28.98
C GLU A 108 8.53 -8.25 29.87
N ALA A 109 7.29 -8.04 29.44
CA ALA A 109 6.25 -7.65 30.38
C ALA A 109 6.03 -8.81 31.36
N GLU A 110 6.70 -8.73 32.51
CA GLU A 110 6.53 -9.59 33.68
C GLU A 110 5.05 -9.49 34.13
N TYR A 111 4.21 -10.38 33.59
CA TYR A 111 2.88 -10.62 34.13
C TYR A 111 3.01 -11.52 35.35
N ASP A 112 3.40 -10.94 36.49
CA ASP A 112 3.21 -11.57 37.78
C ASP A 112 1.71 -11.76 38.04
N CYS A 113 1.30 -13.03 38.11
CA CYS A 113 -0.06 -13.50 38.42
C CYS A 113 -0.25 -13.69 39.93
#